data_AF-A0A5A9XDC7-F1
#
_entry.id   AF-A0A5A9XDC7-F1
#
_cell.length_a   1.000
_cell.length_b   1.000
_cell.length_c   1.000
_cell.angle_alpha   90.00
_cell.angle_beta   90.00
_cell.angle_gamma   90.00
#
_symmetry.space_group_name_H-M   'P 1'
#
loop_
_entity.id
_entity.type
_entity.pdbx_description
1 polymer ?
#
loop_
_entity_poly.entity_id
_entity_poly.type
_entity_poly.pdbx_seq_one_letter_code
_entity_poly.pdbx_strand_id
1 'polypeptide(L)'
;MSLFYRRYKIMGNSHNGIKRIAAMLCITAVTAFAGIAQAHDGGWDDGGCGKQQHRHMGKLFGKLGLTDAQKAQAKAIFQGNRDVVKPIVANLRTERKNLEALLHADSIDEAAIRAETAKIAGIQADLNINKAKVGAQFRAILTPDQLAKLKTLRQKHSEATDK
;
A
#
# COMPACT_ATOMS: atom_id res chain seq x y z
N MET A 1 -14.77 12.63 19.70
CA MET A 1 -14.67 13.49 18.50
C MET A 1 -14.34 12.57 17.33
N SER A 2 -15.38 11.94 16.80
CA SER A 2 -15.32 10.70 16.03
C SER A 2 -15.63 11.01 14.57
N LEU A 3 -14.62 11.37 13.78
CA LEU A 3 -14.76 11.64 12.36
C LEU A 3 -13.49 11.19 11.65
N PHE A 4 -13.49 10.01 11.03
CA PHE A 4 -12.82 9.78 9.74
C PHE A 4 -13.05 8.38 9.12
N TYR A 5 -13.89 7.54 9.72
CA TYR A 5 -14.26 6.26 9.11
C TYR A 5 -15.76 6.03 9.14
N ARG A 6 -16.48 6.70 8.22
CA ARG A 6 -17.77 6.18 7.75
C ARG A 6 -18.08 6.68 6.34
N ARG A 7 -18.36 5.70 5.48
CA ARG A 7 -19.36 5.74 4.40
C ARG A 7 -18.91 6.34 3.05
N TYR A 8 -18.55 5.46 2.12
CA TYR A 8 -19.34 5.34 0.88
C TYR A 8 -19.65 3.85 0.66
N LYS A 9 -20.67 3.38 1.39
CA LYS A 9 -21.51 2.26 0.97
C LYS A 9 -22.65 2.91 0.19
N ILE A 10 -22.52 2.96 -1.13
CA ILE A 10 -23.67 3.11 -2.02
C ILE A 10 -23.93 1.74 -2.61
N MET A 11 -25.04 1.16 -2.19
CA MET A 11 -25.68 0.03 -2.84
C MET A 11 -27.17 0.35 -2.90
N GLY A 12 -27.72 0.29 -4.10
CA GLY A 12 -29.09 0.60 -4.50
C GLY A 12 -29.08 0.64 -6.03
N ASN A 13 -28.95 -0.51 -6.71
CA ASN A 13 -29.93 -1.55 -7.03
C ASN A 13 -30.75 -1.26 -8.30
N SER A 14 -30.55 -2.14 -9.28
CA SER A 14 -31.36 -2.48 -10.46
C SER A 14 -31.68 -1.41 -11.50
N HIS A 15 -31.13 -1.59 -12.71
CA HIS A 15 -31.94 -1.74 -13.93
C HIS A 15 -31.25 -2.76 -14.85
N ASN A 16 -32.03 -3.74 -15.29
CA ASN A 16 -31.65 -4.83 -16.17
C ASN A 16 -31.20 -4.32 -17.55
N GLY A 17 -30.04 -4.78 -18.03
CA GLY A 17 -29.61 -4.55 -19.42
C GLY A 17 -28.19 -5.08 -19.63
N ILE A 18 -27.98 -5.86 -20.69
CA ILE A 18 -26.70 -6.48 -21.08
C ILE A 18 -26.38 -7.78 -20.31
N LYS A 19 -27.29 -8.76 -20.44
CA LYS A 19 -26.85 -10.15 -20.65
C LYS A 19 -26.19 -10.21 -22.05
N ARG A 20 -25.08 -10.96 -22.16
CA ARG A 20 -24.20 -11.16 -23.35
C ARG A 20 -23.13 -10.06 -23.39
N ILE A 21 -21.86 -10.35 -23.09
CA ILE A 21 -20.93 -11.08 -23.97
C ILE A 21 -19.98 -11.93 -23.11
N ALA A 22 -20.13 -13.24 -23.24
CA ALA A 22 -19.04 -14.17 -22.99
C ALA A 22 -18.14 -14.17 -24.24
N ALA A 23 -16.85 -13.92 -24.07
CA ALA A 23 -15.84 -14.28 -25.06
C ALA A 23 -14.47 -14.41 -24.36
N MET A 24 -14.07 -15.65 -24.11
CA MET A 24 -12.67 -16.02 -23.96
C MET A 24 -11.91 -15.59 -25.22
N LEU A 25 -10.68 -15.08 -25.07
CA LEU A 25 -9.62 -15.29 -26.05
C LEU A 25 -8.27 -15.38 -25.35
N CYS A 26 -7.62 -16.51 -25.58
CA CYS A 26 -6.32 -16.92 -25.09
C CYS A 26 -5.18 -16.25 -25.88
N ILE A 27 -4.11 -15.90 -25.15
CA ILE A 27 -2.67 -16.00 -25.48
C ILE A 27 -2.16 -15.22 -26.70
N THR A 28 -1.18 -14.33 -26.46
CA THR A 28 0.15 -14.42 -27.10
C THR A 28 1.21 -13.76 -26.22
N ALA A 29 2.36 -14.41 -26.20
CA ALA A 29 3.45 -14.22 -25.27
C ALA A 29 4.54 -13.27 -25.81
N VAL A 30 5.53 -13.05 -24.95
CA VAL A 30 6.90 -12.59 -25.21
C VAL A 30 7.09 -11.07 -25.27
N THR A 31 7.47 -10.51 -24.12
CA THR A 31 8.54 -9.51 -24.09
C THR A 31 9.72 -10.09 -23.31
N ALA A 32 10.82 -10.30 -24.03
CA ALA A 32 12.10 -10.71 -23.50
C ALA A 32 12.62 -9.64 -22.54
N PHE A 33 12.77 -9.97 -21.25
CA PHE A 33 13.69 -9.25 -20.38
C PHE A 33 15.02 -10.02 -20.38
N ALA A 34 15.84 -9.71 -21.38
CA ALA A 34 17.25 -10.01 -21.33
C ALA A 34 17.92 -9.05 -20.34
N GLY A 35 18.61 -9.62 -19.35
CA GLY A 35 19.70 -8.96 -18.62
C GLY A 35 19.34 -8.10 -17.43
N ILE A 36 19.16 -8.72 -16.25
CA ILE A 36 19.92 -8.33 -15.04
C ILE A 36 20.31 -9.63 -14.32
N ALA A 37 21.36 -10.27 -14.82
CA ALA A 37 22.16 -11.17 -14.01
C ALA A 37 23.15 -10.28 -13.24
N GLN A 38 22.77 -9.87 -12.03
CA GLN A 38 23.66 -9.73 -10.87
C GLN A 38 22.79 -9.86 -9.62
N ALA A 39 22.66 -11.10 -9.14
CA ALA A 39 22.29 -11.35 -7.77
C ALA A 39 23.47 -10.88 -6.91
N HIS A 40 23.46 -9.60 -6.53
CA HIS A 40 24.24 -9.15 -5.39
C HIS A 40 23.44 -9.55 -4.15
N ASP A 41 23.88 -10.61 -3.48
CA ASP A 41 23.49 -10.95 -2.12
C ASP A 41 23.93 -9.82 -1.18
N GLY A 42 23.19 -8.71 -1.22
CA GLY A 42 23.31 -7.62 -0.26
C GLY A 42 22.60 -8.04 1.03
N GLY A 43 23.40 -8.44 2.02
CA GLY A 43 22.96 -8.75 3.38
C GLY A 43 21.97 -7.72 3.91
N TRP A 44 20.90 -8.23 4.51
CA TRP A 44 19.82 -7.43 5.08
C TRP A 44 20.18 -7.02 6.51
N ASP A 45 21.20 -6.20 6.67
CA ASP A 45 21.56 -5.62 7.96
C ASP A 45 21.27 -4.12 7.94
N ASP A 46 20.04 -3.75 8.30
CA ASP A 46 19.72 -2.38 8.66
C ASP A 46 18.58 -2.35 9.70
N GLY A 47 18.76 -1.52 10.72
CA GLY A 47 18.19 -1.61 12.06
C GLY A 47 16.69 -1.95 12.18
N GLY A 48 16.38 -2.90 13.08
CA GLY A 48 15.14 -3.04 13.88
C GLY A 48 13.77 -3.14 13.18
N CYS A 49 13.44 -2.20 12.28
CA CYS A 49 12.13 -2.06 11.64
C CYS A 49 11.99 -2.90 10.36
N GLY A 50 13.09 -3.31 9.73
CA GLY A 50 13.07 -4.11 8.49
C GLY A 50 12.59 -5.54 8.69
N LYS A 51 13.04 -6.21 9.76
CA LYS A 51 12.74 -7.64 10.01
C LYS A 51 11.24 -7.91 10.19
N GLN A 52 10.52 -7.00 10.84
CA GLN A 52 9.07 -7.10 11.03
C GLN A 52 8.33 -7.02 9.68
N GLN A 53 8.67 -6.04 8.83
CA GLN A 53 8.05 -5.86 7.52
C GLN A 53 8.31 -7.06 6.59
N HIS A 54 9.52 -7.61 6.58
CA HIS A 54 9.83 -8.83 5.82
C HIS A 54 9.00 -10.03 6.27
N ARG A 55 8.80 -10.18 7.59
CA ARG A 55 7.99 -11.27 8.14
C ARG A 55 6.51 -11.15 7.78
N HIS A 56 5.95 -9.93 7.76
CA HIS A 56 4.56 -9.71 7.35
C HIS A 56 4.36 -9.97 5.85
N MET A 57 5.29 -9.51 5.01
CA MET A 57 5.21 -9.73 3.56
C MET A 57 5.36 -11.21 3.19
N GLY A 58 6.30 -11.92 3.80
CA GLY A 58 6.46 -13.36 3.60
C GLY A 58 5.21 -14.16 3.96
N LYS A 59 4.55 -13.81 5.09
CA LYS A 59 3.27 -14.41 5.48
C LYS A 59 2.16 -14.15 4.45
N LEU A 60 2.08 -12.93 3.91
CA LEU A 60 1.09 -12.60 2.88
C LEU A 60 1.36 -13.40 1.60
N PHE A 61 2.61 -13.46 1.13
CA PHE A 61 2.97 -14.18 -0.10
C PHE A 61 2.67 -15.68 0.02
N GLY A 62 2.98 -16.27 1.17
CA GLY A 62 2.61 -17.67 1.47
C GLY A 62 1.10 -17.87 1.50
N LYS A 63 0.34 -16.98 2.16
CA LYS A 63 -1.13 -17.04 2.16
C LYS A 63 -1.72 -16.91 0.75
N LEU A 64 -1.15 -16.09 -0.11
CA LEU A 64 -1.60 -15.94 -1.49
C LEU A 64 -1.16 -17.12 -2.38
N GLY A 65 -0.16 -17.90 -1.98
CA GLY A 65 0.39 -18.97 -2.81
C GLY A 65 1.11 -18.40 -4.03
N LEU A 66 1.95 -17.37 -3.83
CA LEU A 66 2.73 -16.78 -4.93
C LEU A 66 3.78 -17.76 -5.43
N THR A 67 3.97 -17.83 -6.75
CA THR A 67 5.12 -18.51 -7.36
C THR A 67 6.42 -17.77 -7.05
N ASP A 68 7.56 -18.42 -7.22
CA ASP A 68 8.85 -17.78 -6.94
C ASP A 68 9.12 -16.59 -7.88
N ALA A 69 8.68 -16.68 -9.14
CA ALA A 69 8.70 -15.56 -10.07
C ALA A 69 7.85 -14.37 -9.57
N GLN A 70 6.62 -14.62 -9.09
CA GLN A 70 5.77 -13.58 -8.51
C GLN A 70 6.38 -12.97 -7.24
N LYS A 71 7.01 -13.78 -6.37
CA LYS A 71 7.70 -13.29 -5.18
C LYS A 71 8.87 -12.37 -5.54
N ALA A 72 9.67 -12.73 -6.55
CA ALA A 72 10.77 -11.92 -7.03
C ALA A 72 10.28 -10.56 -7.57
N GLN A 73 9.24 -10.58 -8.43
CA GLN A 73 8.62 -9.36 -8.94
C GLN A 73 8.03 -8.49 -7.83
N ALA A 74 7.32 -9.09 -6.88
CA ALA A 74 6.77 -8.39 -5.73
C ALA A 74 7.87 -7.72 -4.91
N LYS A 75 8.95 -8.44 -4.61
CA LYS A 75 10.11 -7.91 -3.87
C LYS A 75 10.72 -6.71 -4.60
N ALA A 76 10.91 -6.79 -5.92
CA ALA A 76 11.41 -5.68 -6.72
C ALA A 76 10.48 -4.45 -6.66
N ILE A 77 9.16 -4.65 -6.80
CA ILE A 77 8.15 -3.57 -6.67
C ILE A 77 8.27 -2.85 -5.32
N PHE A 78 8.33 -3.62 -4.22
CA PHE A 78 8.40 -3.03 -2.88
C PHE A 78 9.76 -2.39 -2.58
N GLN A 79 10.85 -3.00 -3.04
CA GLN A 79 12.21 -2.47 -2.86
C GLN A 79 12.40 -1.16 -3.63
N GLY A 80 12.00 -1.09 -4.90
CA GLY A 80 12.08 0.13 -5.70
C GLY A 80 11.26 1.30 -5.14
N ASN A 81 10.22 1.00 -4.35
CA ASN A 81 9.43 2.03 -3.69
C ASN A 81 10.04 2.54 -2.37
N ARG A 82 11.06 1.87 -1.81
CA ARG A 82 11.66 2.27 -0.52
C ARG A 82 12.27 3.66 -0.59
N ASP A 83 13.02 3.94 -1.66
CA ASP A 83 13.71 5.22 -1.82
C ASP A 83 12.74 6.37 -2.08
N VAL A 84 11.56 6.08 -2.65
CA VAL A 84 10.48 7.05 -2.82
C VAL A 84 9.81 7.38 -1.48
N VAL A 85 9.52 6.37 -0.65
CA VAL A 85 8.75 6.55 0.59
C VAL A 85 9.59 7.01 1.76
N LYS A 86 10.87 6.61 1.84
CA LYS A 86 11.78 6.96 2.94
C LYS A 86 11.82 8.48 3.22
N PRO A 87 12.05 9.38 2.24
CA PRO A 87 12.05 10.82 2.50
C PRO A 87 10.67 11.35 2.90
N ILE A 88 9.58 10.82 2.31
CA ILE A 88 8.21 11.25 2.63
C ILE A 88 7.85 10.91 4.10
N VAL A 89 8.25 9.73 4.57
CA VAL A 89 8.04 9.31 5.97
C VAL A 89 8.91 10.12 6.94
N ALA A 90 10.16 10.40 6.56
CA ALA A 90 11.04 11.26 7.36
C ALA A 90 10.46 12.68 7.50
N ASN A 91 9.92 13.23 6.40
CA ASN A 91 9.23 14.51 6.42
C ASN A 91 7.98 14.46 7.32
N LEU A 92 7.13 13.45 7.15
CA LEU A 92 5.93 13.27 8.00
C LEU A 92 6.27 13.20 9.49
N ARG A 93 7.35 12.51 9.85
CA ARG A 93 7.82 12.43 11.25
C ARG A 93 8.26 13.79 11.77
N THR A 94 8.89 14.60 10.94
CA THR A 94 9.35 15.96 11.28
C THR A 94 8.14 16.86 11.53
N GLU A 95 7.21 16.95 10.59
CA GLU A 95 6.01 17.79 10.76
C GLU A 95 5.14 17.34 11.94
N ARG A 96 5.06 16.04 12.24
CA ARG A 96 4.38 15.55 13.45
C ARG A 96 5.02 16.04 14.75
N LYS A 97 6.35 16.14 14.80
CA LYS A 97 7.05 16.71 15.96
C LYS A 97 6.80 18.21 16.08
N ASN A 98 6.77 18.93 14.97
CA ASN A 98 6.43 20.35 14.97
C ASN A 98 5.01 20.58 15.49
N LEU A 99 4.04 19.77 15.02
CA LEU A 99 2.68 19.80 15.55
C LEU A 99 2.65 19.50 17.04
N GLU A 100 3.37 18.47 17.50
CA GLU A 100 3.47 18.15 18.92
C GLU A 100 4.02 19.33 19.75
N ALA A 101 5.05 20.02 19.25
CA ALA A 101 5.59 21.21 19.90
C ALA A 101 4.56 22.36 19.97
N LEU A 102 3.80 22.60 18.89
CA LEU A 102 2.72 23.61 18.88
C LEU A 102 1.62 23.29 19.88
N LEU A 103 1.30 22.01 20.07
CA LEU A 103 0.26 21.57 21.01
C LEU A 103 0.68 21.65 22.48
N HIS A 104 1.98 21.67 22.78
CA HIS A 104 2.52 21.76 24.14
C HIS A 104 3.08 23.14 24.49
N ALA A 105 2.91 24.14 23.62
CA ALA A 105 3.33 25.51 23.90
C ALA A 105 2.47 26.15 25.00
N ASP A 106 3.04 27.11 25.74
CA ASP A 106 2.35 27.81 26.84
C ASP A 106 1.10 28.59 26.38
N SER A 107 1.07 28.98 25.10
CA SER A 107 -0.07 29.64 24.46
C SER A 107 -0.50 28.91 23.19
N ILE A 108 -1.81 28.77 22.99
CA ILE A 108 -2.38 28.12 21.81
C ILE A 108 -2.40 29.08 20.63
N ASP A 109 -1.57 28.81 19.62
CA ASP A 109 -1.67 29.43 18.29
C ASP A 109 -2.50 28.54 17.35
N GLU A 110 -3.79 28.81 17.26
CA GLU A 110 -4.71 28.04 16.44
C GLU A 110 -4.36 28.12 14.94
N ALA A 111 -3.85 29.26 14.46
CA ALA A 111 -3.50 29.45 13.06
C ALA A 111 -2.29 28.58 12.69
N ALA A 112 -1.26 28.55 13.53
CA ALA A 112 -0.11 27.69 13.36
C ALA A 112 -0.49 26.19 13.41
N ILE A 113 -1.33 25.78 14.36
CA ILE A 113 -1.81 24.39 14.47
C ILE A 113 -2.58 23.97 13.20
N ARG A 114 -3.48 24.82 12.70
CA ARG A 114 -4.22 24.53 11.46
C ARG A 114 -3.28 24.41 10.25
N ALA A 115 -2.30 25.31 10.14
CA ALA A 115 -1.32 25.28 9.06
C ALA A 115 -0.47 24.00 9.08
N GLU A 116 0.06 23.62 10.24
CA GLU A 116 0.88 22.42 10.39
C GLU A 116 0.08 21.14 10.14
N THR A 117 -1.17 21.09 10.61
CA THR A 117 -2.09 19.98 10.33
C THR A 117 -2.36 19.83 8.83
N ALA A 118 -2.54 20.93 8.11
CA ALA A 118 -2.74 20.92 6.66
C ALA A 118 -1.52 20.36 5.91
N LYS A 119 -0.29 20.71 6.33
CA LYS A 119 0.94 20.11 5.76
C LYS A 119 0.99 18.60 5.97
N ILE A 120 0.74 18.15 7.20
CA ILE A 120 0.70 16.72 7.54
C ILE A 120 -0.33 15.99 6.67
N ALA A 121 -1.52 16.58 6.46
CA ALA A 121 -2.56 16.02 5.62
C ALA A 121 -2.11 15.87 4.16
N GLY A 122 -1.40 16.86 3.60
CA GLY A 122 -0.80 16.79 2.27
C GLY A 122 0.19 15.64 2.13
N ILE A 123 1.13 15.50 3.06
CA ILE A 123 2.11 14.40 3.06
C ILE A 123 1.41 13.04 3.16
N GLN A 124 0.35 12.95 3.97
CA GLN A 124 -0.42 11.72 4.11
C GLN A 124 -1.19 11.37 2.83
N ALA A 125 -1.67 12.36 2.08
CA ALA A 125 -2.28 12.17 0.77
C ALA A 125 -1.27 11.59 -0.24
N ASP A 126 -0.06 12.14 -0.29
CA ASP A 126 1.02 11.63 -1.16
C ASP A 126 1.38 10.19 -0.85
N LEU A 127 1.49 9.84 0.44
CA LEU A 127 1.70 8.46 0.87
C LEU A 127 0.56 7.53 0.44
N ASN A 128 -0.69 8.00 0.48
CA ASN A 128 -1.85 7.21 0.07
C ASN A 128 -1.85 6.97 -1.44
N ILE A 129 -1.51 7.99 -2.23
CA ILE A 129 -1.35 7.87 -3.68
C ILE A 129 -0.23 6.89 -4.01
N ASN A 130 0.92 6.99 -3.34
CA ASN A 130 2.03 6.06 -3.51
C ASN A 130 1.61 4.61 -3.20
N LYS A 131 0.95 4.38 -2.05
CA LYS A 131 0.41 3.06 -1.67
C LYS A 131 -0.55 2.51 -2.72
N ALA A 132 -1.40 3.35 -3.29
CA ALA A 132 -2.34 2.94 -4.35
C ALA A 132 -1.60 2.49 -5.62
N LYS A 133 -0.57 3.23 -6.05
CA LYS A 133 0.28 2.91 -7.21
C LYS A 133 1.01 1.58 -7.03
N VAL A 134 1.76 1.42 -5.93
CA VAL A 134 2.49 0.18 -5.60
C VAL A 134 1.52 -0.99 -5.45
N GLY A 135 0.38 -0.76 -4.79
CA GLY A 135 -0.66 -1.76 -4.64
C GLY A 135 -1.26 -2.18 -5.97
N ALA A 136 -1.31 -1.31 -6.98
CA ALA A 136 -1.77 -1.65 -8.33
C ALA A 136 -0.75 -2.51 -9.07
N GLN A 137 0.53 -2.15 -9.02
CA GLN A 137 1.63 -2.95 -9.57
C GLN A 137 1.65 -4.36 -8.97
N PHE A 138 1.53 -4.47 -7.63
CA PHE A 138 1.46 -5.79 -6.99
C PHE A 138 0.23 -6.59 -7.39
N ARG A 139 -0.93 -5.95 -7.59
CA ARG A 139 -2.14 -6.67 -8.06
C ARG A 139 -2.03 -7.16 -9.51
N ALA A 140 -1.26 -6.46 -10.35
CA ALA A 140 -1.08 -6.82 -11.76
C ALA A 140 -0.29 -8.13 -11.95
N ILE A 141 0.54 -8.53 -10.98
CA ILE A 141 1.30 -9.78 -11.04
C ILE A 141 0.54 -10.98 -10.47
N LEU A 142 -0.67 -10.78 -9.93
CA LEU A 142 -1.48 -11.85 -9.31
C LEU A 142 -2.42 -12.49 -10.33
N THR A 143 -2.68 -13.78 -10.15
CA THR A 143 -3.78 -14.45 -10.86
C THR A 143 -5.14 -13.98 -10.34
N PRO A 144 -6.24 -14.18 -11.08
CA PRO A 144 -7.59 -13.83 -10.61
C PRO A 144 -7.94 -14.45 -9.25
N ASP A 145 -7.58 -15.72 -9.03
CA ASP A 145 -7.85 -16.43 -7.78
C ASP A 145 -7.04 -15.87 -6.62
N GLN A 146 -5.76 -15.55 -6.85
CA GLN A 146 -4.90 -14.90 -5.86
C GLN A 146 -5.43 -13.50 -5.50
N LEU A 147 -5.91 -12.75 -6.49
CA LEU A 147 -6.52 -11.43 -6.28
C LEU A 147 -7.81 -11.52 -5.47
N ALA A 148 -8.67 -12.51 -5.74
CA ALA A 148 -9.86 -12.77 -4.96
C ALA A 148 -9.50 -13.07 -3.49
N LYS A 149 -8.50 -13.95 -3.27
CA LYS A 149 -7.99 -14.27 -1.93
C LYS A 149 -7.43 -13.05 -1.21
N LEU A 150 -6.71 -12.17 -1.91
CA LEU A 150 -6.21 -10.91 -1.36
C LEU A 150 -7.35 -10.01 -0.86
N LYS A 151 -8.46 -9.91 -1.60
CA LYS A 151 -9.64 -9.12 -1.19
C LYS A 151 -10.25 -9.67 0.10
N THR A 152 -10.43 -10.99 0.20
CA THR A 152 -10.96 -11.64 1.41
C THR A 152 -10.05 -11.43 2.62
N LEU A 153 -8.73 -11.54 2.45
CA LEU A 153 -7.77 -11.30 3.54
C LEU A 153 -7.84 -9.85 4.03
N ARG A 154 -8.04 -8.88 3.13
CA ARG A 154 -8.20 -7.46 3.50
C ARG A 154 -9.48 -7.22 4.29
N GLN A 155 -10.60 -7.79 3.88
CA GLN A 155 -11.89 -7.66 4.57
C GLN A 155 -11.82 -8.21 6.00
N LYS A 156 -11.24 -9.41 6.17
CA LYS A 156 -11.04 -10.01 7.49
C LYS A 156 -10.16 -9.15 8.40
N HIS A 157 -9.13 -8.52 7.82
CA HIS A 157 -8.25 -7.64 8.60
C HIS A 157 -8.96 -6.36 9.02
N SER A 158 -9.78 -5.74 8.15
CA SER A 158 -10.56 -4.55 8.54
C SER A 158 -11.59 -4.86 9.63
N GLU A 159 -12.26 -6.01 9.55
CA GLU A 159 -13.24 -6.42 10.56
C GLU A 159 -12.60 -6.72 11.93
N ALA A 160 -11.34 -7.16 11.95
CA ALA A 160 -10.60 -7.41 13.18
C ALA A 160 -10.09 -6.14 13.85
N THR A 161 -9.83 -5.08 13.08
CA THR A 161 -9.36 -3.78 13.62
C THR A 161 -10.49 -2.87 14.10
N ASP A 162 -11.73 -3.16 13.71
CA ASP A 162 -12.93 -2.40 14.11
C ASP A 162 -13.61 -2.96 15.39
N LYS A 163 -13.06 -4.03 15.97
CA LYS A 163 -13.50 -4.61 17.27
C LYS A 163 -12.61 -4.15 18.39
#